data_AF-A0A0N1NZ35-F1
#
_entry.id   AF-A0A0N1NZ35-F1
#
_cell.length_a   1.000
_cell.length_b   1.000
_cell.length_c   1.000
_cell.angle_alpha   90.00
_cell.angle_beta   90.00
_cell.angle_gamma   90.00
#
_symmetry.space_group_name_H-M   'P 1'
#
loop_
_entity.id
_entity.type
_entity.pdbx_description
1 polymer ?
#
loop_
_entity_poly.entity_id
_entity_poly.type
_entity_poly.pdbx_seq_one_letter_code
_entity_poly.pdbx_strand_id
1 'polypeptide(L)'
;MPSFISKQAHLTTGRSTRLQYQSEALTTPCTVRRPPPPPPTNPNPNPPPEPHNPHPFPNLDLLSSVDQPLTSTTDPSTSRTFLLCDYNRDGDSYRSPWSNKFYPPLPPSEEADATYPSERVRKMEVECNASFDVYRQMYYEGTESESGNQGGGAAIGSVYLWDLDEGFAGVVLLKKETGGKGRGSGSKAAWDSVHVFEVDERSARGGGAASRGTSHYKLTSTVILHLQSGLEGSSTSGDGLQLAGSMTRQVEADLAVESIGQLQKDGGHVVNIGRMVEDMEGKMRNLLQEVYFGKAKDVVGDLRSVAPLTGVRREREMQSQVMAGMGR
;
A
#
# COMPACT_ATOMS: atom_id res chain seq x y z
N MET A 1 25.35 46.41 -43.51
CA MET A 1 24.45 46.77 -42.39
C MET A 1 25.03 46.15 -41.12
N PRO A 2 25.84 46.89 -40.34
CA PRO A 2 26.34 46.49 -39.01
C PRO A 2 25.18 46.63 -37.98
N SER A 3 25.16 46.12 -36.74
CA SER A 3 26.10 46.19 -35.61
C SER A 3 25.46 45.42 -34.42
N PHE A 4 26.15 44.52 -33.70
CA PHE A 4 26.77 44.74 -32.37
C PHE A 4 25.89 45.46 -31.31
N ILE A 5 25.60 44.80 -30.16
CA ILE A 5 26.05 45.19 -28.79
C ILE A 5 25.32 44.40 -27.68
N SER A 6 26.15 43.81 -26.82
CA SER A 6 25.91 43.26 -25.48
C SER A 6 25.51 44.34 -24.46
N LYS A 7 24.62 44.03 -23.52
CA LYS A 7 24.63 44.68 -22.19
C LYS A 7 24.25 43.69 -21.09
N GLN A 8 25.26 43.23 -20.35
CA GLN A 8 25.14 43.01 -18.92
C GLN A 8 24.95 44.36 -18.22
N ALA A 9 24.13 44.39 -17.17
CA ALA A 9 24.17 45.41 -16.13
C ALA A 9 23.89 44.75 -14.78
N HIS A 10 24.96 44.58 -14.01
CA HIS A 10 24.93 44.44 -12.56
C HIS A 10 24.72 45.84 -11.97
N LEU A 11 23.81 46.00 -11.01
CA LEU A 11 23.89 47.01 -9.95
C LEU A 11 22.95 46.66 -8.80
N THR A 12 23.43 47.05 -7.64
CA THR A 12 23.23 46.45 -6.33
C THR A 12 22.30 47.33 -5.47
N THR A 13 21.61 46.68 -4.53
CA THR A 13 21.17 47.20 -3.22
C THR A 13 19.97 48.17 -3.15
N GLY A 14 18.91 47.76 -2.42
CA GLY A 14 17.93 48.72 -1.89
C GLY A 14 16.56 48.18 -1.44
N ARG A 15 16.51 47.55 -0.26
CA ARG A 15 15.38 47.49 0.70
C ARG A 15 13.94 47.14 0.24
N SER A 16 13.49 46.00 0.78
CA SER A 16 12.29 45.84 1.62
C SER A 16 10.90 45.97 0.97
N THR A 17 10.29 44.82 0.67
CA THR A 17 8.97 44.49 1.25
C THR A 17 8.79 42.97 1.36
N ARG A 18 8.53 42.59 2.60
CA ARG A 18 8.15 41.28 3.13
C ARG A 18 6.82 40.82 2.51
N LEU A 19 6.82 39.70 1.80
CA LEU A 19 5.62 38.88 1.60
C LEU A 19 5.86 37.55 2.31
N GLN A 20 5.45 37.53 3.58
CA GLN A 20 5.17 36.30 4.30
C GLN A 20 3.94 35.67 3.63
N TYR A 21 4.14 34.61 2.84
CA TYR A 21 3.06 33.66 2.61
C TYR A 21 3.03 32.73 3.82
N GLN A 22 1.99 32.88 4.62
CA GLN A 22 1.68 32.00 5.75
C GLN A 22 1.44 30.59 5.21
N SER A 23 2.32 29.65 5.58
CA SER A 23 2.16 28.21 5.37
C SER A 23 1.34 27.57 6.51
N GLU A 24 0.23 28.19 6.88
CA GLU A 24 -0.69 27.67 7.92
C GLU A 24 -1.82 26.88 7.24
N ALA A 25 -1.51 25.72 6.68
CA ALA A 25 -2.52 24.72 6.29
C ALA A 25 -2.01 23.27 6.27
N LEU A 26 -0.82 23.00 6.82
CA LEU A 26 -0.23 21.65 6.88
C LEU A 26 -0.27 21.10 8.30
N THR A 27 -1.44 21.04 8.92
CA THR A 27 -1.67 20.21 10.12
C THR A 27 -3.15 19.96 10.36
N THR A 28 -3.78 19.19 9.49
CA THR A 28 -4.99 18.44 9.87
C THR A 28 -4.69 16.95 9.69
N PRO A 29 -4.54 16.18 10.80
CA PRO A 29 -4.34 14.75 10.72
C PRO A 29 -5.61 14.11 10.16
N CYS A 30 -5.43 13.12 9.27
CA CYS A 30 -6.45 12.21 8.78
C CYS A 30 -7.23 11.62 9.96
N THR A 31 -8.28 12.33 10.36
CA THR A 31 -9.12 12.01 11.50
C THR A 31 -10.55 12.27 11.02
N VAL A 32 -11.42 11.30 11.29
CA VAL A 32 -12.88 11.34 11.10
C VAL A 32 -13.39 10.79 9.76
N ARG A 33 -13.54 9.46 9.71
CA ARG A 33 -14.86 8.87 9.39
C ARG A 33 -15.47 8.32 10.66
N ARG A 34 -16.06 9.18 11.49
CA ARG A 34 -17.17 8.75 12.36
C ARG A 34 -18.39 8.51 11.45
N PRO A 35 -19.23 7.50 11.72
CA PRO A 35 -20.50 7.36 11.01
C PRO A 35 -21.34 8.63 11.21
N PRO A 36 -22.08 9.09 10.18
CA PRO A 36 -22.92 10.28 10.28
C PRO A 36 -23.99 10.07 11.37
N PRO A 37 -24.36 11.12 12.13
CA PRO A 37 -25.46 11.04 13.08
C PRO A 37 -26.77 10.71 12.36
N PRO A 38 -27.71 9.99 13.01
CA PRO A 38 -29.00 9.69 12.39
C PRO A 38 -29.77 10.99 12.08
N PRO A 39 -30.56 11.02 10.99
CA PRO A 39 -31.28 12.21 10.58
C PRO A 39 -32.29 12.64 11.66
N PRO A 40 -32.43 13.95 11.93
CA PRO A 40 -33.43 14.43 12.88
C PRO A 40 -34.84 14.15 12.35
N THR A 41 -35.65 13.48 13.16
CA THR A 41 -37.08 13.27 12.93
C THR A 41 -37.83 14.59 13.14
N ASN A 42 -38.00 15.40 12.08
CA ASN A 42 -39.02 16.45 12.07
C ASN A 42 -39.52 16.70 10.63
N PRO A 43 -40.83 16.61 10.35
CA PRO A 43 -41.37 16.82 9.02
C PRO A 43 -41.62 18.31 8.78
N ASN A 44 -40.72 19.00 8.08
CA ASN A 44 -41.01 20.33 7.53
C ASN A 44 -41.04 20.25 5.99
N PRO A 45 -42.14 20.63 5.31
CA PRO A 45 -42.38 20.28 3.91
C PRO A 45 -41.71 21.19 2.87
N ASN A 46 -40.69 21.98 3.21
CA ASN A 46 -39.97 22.82 2.24
C ASN A 46 -38.46 22.89 2.54
N PRO A 47 -37.59 22.18 1.78
CA PRO A 47 -36.15 22.34 1.90
C PRO A 47 -35.68 23.61 1.17
N PRO A 48 -34.72 24.39 1.71
CA PRO A 48 -34.01 25.42 0.95
C PRO A 48 -33.13 24.75 -0.13
N PRO A 49 -32.86 25.43 -1.27
CA PRO A 49 -32.07 24.84 -2.35
C PRO A 49 -30.63 24.57 -1.87
N GLU A 50 -30.21 23.31 -1.97
CA GLU A 50 -28.84 22.89 -1.69
C GLU A 50 -27.86 23.64 -2.62
N PRO A 51 -26.70 24.10 -2.12
CA PRO A 51 -25.64 24.56 -3.00
C PRO A 51 -25.13 23.36 -3.79
N HIS A 52 -25.33 23.39 -5.11
CA HIS A 52 -24.74 22.47 -6.07
C HIS A 52 -23.25 22.29 -5.76
N ASN A 53 -22.88 21.14 -5.21
CA ASN A 53 -21.50 20.76 -4.97
C ASN A 53 -20.88 20.38 -6.33
N PRO A 54 -20.01 21.19 -6.95
CA PRO A 54 -19.42 20.86 -8.24
C PRO A 54 -18.04 20.25 -7.97
N HIS A 55 -18.01 19.01 -7.52
CA HIS A 55 -16.75 18.24 -7.52
C HIS A 55 -16.96 16.93 -8.28
N PRO A 56 -16.96 16.95 -9.63
CA PRO A 56 -17.14 15.74 -10.43
C PRO A 56 -15.84 14.93 -10.62
N PHE A 57 -14.79 15.16 -9.83
CA PHE A 57 -13.57 14.35 -9.89
C PHE A 57 -13.02 14.11 -8.47
N PRO A 58 -12.72 12.87 -8.07
CA PRO A 58 -11.88 12.64 -6.89
C PRO A 58 -10.53 13.33 -7.12
N ASN A 59 -10.12 14.22 -6.21
CA ASN A 59 -8.83 14.91 -6.28
C ASN A 59 -7.72 13.86 -6.47
N LEU A 60 -6.85 14.01 -7.47
CA LEU A 60 -5.74 13.08 -7.74
C LEU A 60 -4.87 12.84 -6.48
N ASP A 61 -4.71 13.87 -5.65
CA ASP A 61 -3.99 13.84 -4.37
C ASP A 61 -4.63 12.90 -3.33
N LEU A 62 -5.95 12.72 -3.38
CA LEU A 62 -6.67 11.77 -2.53
C LEU A 62 -6.52 10.33 -3.03
N LEU A 63 -6.41 10.13 -4.34
CA LEU A 63 -6.19 8.80 -4.93
C LEU A 63 -4.76 8.32 -4.63
N SER A 64 -3.77 9.20 -4.76
CA SER A 64 -2.36 8.88 -4.46
C SER A 64 -2.06 8.68 -2.96
N SER A 65 -2.91 9.15 -2.06
CA SER A 65 -2.69 9.04 -0.60
C SER A 65 -3.48 7.93 0.09
N VAL A 66 -4.37 7.24 -0.63
CA VAL A 66 -5.26 6.22 -0.06
C VAL A 66 -5.12 4.90 -0.79
N ASP A 67 -4.54 3.91 -0.11
CA ASP A 67 -4.45 2.55 -0.62
C ASP A 67 -5.84 1.91 -0.79
N GLN A 68 -6.14 1.45 -2.00
CA GLN A 68 -7.37 0.73 -2.35
C GLN A 68 -7.11 -0.77 -2.52
N PRO A 69 -8.12 -1.64 -2.35
CA PRO A 69 -7.99 -3.05 -2.68
C PRO A 69 -7.51 -3.24 -4.11
N LEU A 70 -6.51 -4.10 -4.29
CA LEU A 70 -5.85 -4.26 -5.59
C LEU A 70 -6.78 -4.97 -6.57
N THR A 71 -6.88 -4.42 -7.77
CA THR A 71 -7.56 -5.04 -8.91
C THR A 71 -6.54 -5.67 -9.86
N SER A 72 -6.95 -6.68 -10.62
CA SER A 72 -6.09 -7.35 -11.60
C SER A 72 -6.68 -7.28 -13.01
N THR A 73 -5.80 -7.33 -14.00
CA THR A 73 -6.17 -7.50 -15.42
C THR A 73 -5.19 -8.44 -16.12
N THR A 74 -5.54 -8.92 -17.31
CA THR A 74 -4.71 -9.84 -18.09
C THR A 74 -4.05 -9.11 -19.25
N ASP A 75 -2.74 -9.30 -19.39
CA ASP A 75 -1.99 -8.84 -20.55
C ASP A 75 -2.31 -9.76 -21.75
N PRO A 76 -2.95 -9.24 -22.82
CA PRO A 76 -3.33 -10.05 -23.97
C PRO A 76 -2.13 -10.55 -24.80
N SER A 77 -0.95 -9.95 -24.67
CA SER A 77 0.25 -10.36 -25.42
C SER A 77 1.02 -11.49 -24.76
N THR A 78 1.00 -11.57 -23.44
CA THR A 78 1.70 -12.58 -22.65
C THR A 78 0.76 -13.59 -21.99
N SER A 79 -0.54 -13.33 -22.00
CA SER A 79 -1.59 -14.09 -21.30
C SER A 79 -1.36 -14.21 -19.79
N ARG A 80 -0.59 -13.28 -19.21
CA ARG A 80 -0.28 -13.23 -17.78
C ARG A 80 -1.11 -12.17 -17.09
N THR A 81 -1.49 -12.44 -15.85
CA THR A 81 -2.27 -11.50 -15.04
C THR A 81 -1.33 -10.55 -14.31
N PHE A 82 -1.71 -9.28 -14.19
CA PHE A 82 -0.95 -8.28 -13.42
C PHE A 82 -1.88 -7.41 -12.58
N LEU A 83 -1.31 -6.79 -11.54
CA LEU A 83 -2.02 -5.95 -10.59
C LEU A 83 -2.00 -4.49 -11.02
N LEU A 84 -3.13 -3.82 -10.80
CA LEU A 84 -3.35 -2.41 -11.12
C LEU A 84 -3.15 -1.57 -9.86
N CYS A 85 -2.42 -0.48 -10.00
CA CYS A 85 -2.23 0.53 -8.99
C CYS A 85 -2.02 1.89 -9.66
N ASP A 86 -2.01 2.97 -8.88
CA ASP A 86 -1.78 4.31 -9.45
C ASP A 86 -0.36 4.46 -10.03
N TYR A 87 0.63 3.72 -9.52
CA TYR A 87 2.02 3.80 -10.00
C TYR A 87 2.26 3.19 -11.39
N ASN A 88 1.35 2.36 -11.90
CA ASN A 88 1.43 1.83 -13.26
C ASN A 88 0.32 2.36 -14.16
N ARG A 89 -0.39 3.40 -13.73
CA ARG A 89 -1.51 4.01 -14.45
C ARG A 89 -1.04 5.25 -15.22
N ASP A 90 -1.53 5.37 -16.45
CA ASP A 90 -1.45 6.58 -17.25
C ASP A 90 -2.81 6.85 -17.91
N GLY A 91 -3.45 7.97 -17.57
CA GLY A 91 -4.86 8.22 -17.90
C GLY A 91 -5.77 7.10 -17.35
N ASP A 92 -6.40 6.35 -18.25
CA ASP A 92 -7.24 5.19 -17.91
C ASP A 92 -6.60 3.84 -18.31
N SER A 93 -5.31 3.86 -18.65
CA SER A 93 -4.55 2.71 -19.11
C SER A 93 -3.51 2.28 -18.10
N TYR A 94 -3.19 0.98 -18.06
CA TYR A 94 -2.25 0.42 -17.09
C TYR A 94 -1.12 -0.32 -17.79
N ARG A 95 0.13 -0.04 -17.38
CA ARG A 95 1.33 -0.67 -17.92
C ARG A 95 1.45 -2.08 -17.38
N SER A 96 1.54 -3.06 -18.28
CA SER A 96 1.86 -4.45 -17.94
C SER A 96 3.36 -4.59 -17.61
N PRO A 97 3.73 -5.26 -16.50
CA PRO A 97 5.12 -5.51 -16.16
C PRO A 97 5.76 -6.54 -17.10
N TRP A 98 4.95 -7.33 -17.83
CA TRP A 98 5.42 -8.41 -18.71
C TRP A 98 5.80 -7.87 -20.08
N SER A 99 4.86 -7.23 -20.77
CA SER A 99 5.06 -6.71 -22.13
C SER A 99 5.58 -5.28 -22.19
N ASN A 100 5.57 -4.56 -21.07
CA ASN A 100 5.84 -3.11 -21.00
C ASN A 100 4.88 -2.27 -21.86
N LYS A 101 3.64 -2.72 -22.06
CA LYS A 101 2.62 -2.02 -22.84
C LYS A 101 1.45 -1.61 -21.95
N PHE A 102 0.78 -0.52 -22.32
CA PHE A 102 -0.41 -0.03 -21.65
C PHE A 102 -1.67 -0.75 -22.15
N TYR A 103 -2.56 -1.06 -21.22
CA TYR A 103 -3.86 -1.69 -21.47
C TYR A 103 -4.98 -0.94 -20.74
N PRO A 104 -6.01 -0.43 -21.46
CA PRO A 104 -6.14 -0.39 -22.93
C PRO A 104 -4.97 0.32 -23.65
N PRO A 105 -4.73 0.10 -24.94
CA PRO A 105 -3.67 0.80 -25.66
C PRO A 105 -3.90 2.31 -25.63
N LEU A 106 -2.84 3.07 -25.31
CA LEU A 106 -2.90 4.53 -25.33
C LEU A 106 -3.10 5.05 -26.76
N PRO A 107 -3.83 6.16 -26.96
CA PRO A 107 -3.91 6.81 -28.25
C PRO A 107 -2.51 7.34 -28.66
N PRO A 108 -2.20 7.45 -29.97
CA PRO A 108 -0.87 7.83 -30.44
C PRO A 108 -0.36 9.18 -29.92
N SER A 109 -1.28 10.09 -29.57
CA SER A 109 -0.96 11.38 -28.97
C SER A 109 -0.51 11.29 -27.51
N GLU A 110 -1.01 10.31 -26.76
CA GLU A 110 -0.68 10.11 -25.34
C GLU A 110 0.47 9.08 -25.18
N GLU A 111 0.64 8.17 -26.13
CA GLU A 111 1.75 7.20 -26.13
C GLU A 111 3.13 7.89 -26.20
N ALA A 112 3.22 9.06 -26.85
CA ALA A 112 4.46 9.84 -26.91
C ALA A 112 4.82 10.50 -25.56
N ASP A 113 3.82 10.80 -24.74
CA ASP A 113 3.98 11.41 -23.41
C ASP A 113 3.98 10.35 -22.29
N ALA A 114 3.76 9.09 -22.64
CA ALA A 114 3.66 7.99 -21.68
C ALA A 114 5.00 7.77 -20.96
N THR A 115 4.91 7.63 -19.64
CA THR A 115 6.11 7.47 -18.81
C THR A 115 6.56 6.01 -18.80
N TYR A 116 7.77 5.78 -19.31
CA TYR A 116 8.44 4.48 -19.28
C TYR A 116 9.72 4.56 -18.44
N PRO A 117 10.07 3.48 -17.71
CA PRO A 117 11.36 3.40 -17.04
C PRO A 117 12.51 3.36 -18.06
N SER A 118 13.68 3.84 -17.66
CA SER A 118 14.92 3.74 -18.42
C SER A 118 15.29 2.29 -18.70
N GLU A 119 16.12 2.04 -19.71
CA GLU A 119 16.53 0.67 -20.07
C GLU A 119 17.20 -0.08 -18.89
N ARG A 120 17.96 0.65 -18.06
CA ARG A 120 18.56 0.10 -16.83
C ARG A 120 17.49 -0.33 -15.84
N VAL A 121 16.58 0.57 -15.49
CA VAL A 121 15.51 0.31 -14.51
C VAL A 121 14.54 -0.76 -15.01
N ARG A 122 14.24 -0.79 -16.31
CA ARG A 122 13.41 -1.84 -16.91
C ARG A 122 14.04 -3.23 -16.81
N LYS A 123 15.36 -3.36 -17.02
CA LYS A 123 16.06 -4.66 -16.83
C LYS A 123 15.96 -5.13 -15.37
N MET A 124 16.12 -4.20 -14.42
CA MET A 124 15.94 -4.48 -13.00
C MET A 124 14.48 -4.82 -12.66
N GLU A 125 13.50 -4.15 -13.26
CA GLU A 125 12.07 -4.41 -13.08
C GLU A 125 11.70 -5.84 -13.52
N VAL A 126 12.26 -6.32 -14.63
CA VAL A 126 12.05 -7.71 -15.11
C VAL A 126 12.62 -8.73 -14.12
N GLU A 127 13.82 -8.50 -13.60
CA GLU A 127 14.45 -9.38 -12.59
C GLU A 127 13.69 -9.34 -11.25
N CYS A 128 13.24 -8.16 -10.82
CA CYS A 128 12.40 -7.99 -9.65
C CYS A 128 11.09 -8.78 -9.80
N ASN A 129 10.40 -8.67 -10.94
CA ASN A 129 9.18 -9.43 -11.17
C ASN A 129 9.42 -10.95 -11.13
N ALA A 130 10.53 -11.42 -11.69
CA ALA A 130 10.90 -12.84 -11.62
C ALA A 130 11.17 -13.29 -10.16
N SER A 131 11.91 -12.49 -9.41
CA SER A 131 12.26 -12.78 -8.00
C SER A 131 11.03 -12.77 -7.09
N PHE A 132 10.15 -11.76 -7.24
CA PHE A 132 8.93 -11.66 -6.46
C PHE A 132 7.85 -12.66 -6.89
N ASP A 133 7.89 -13.18 -8.11
CA ASP A 133 7.05 -14.32 -8.49
C ASP A 133 7.45 -15.60 -7.73
N VAL A 134 8.75 -15.83 -7.52
CA VAL A 134 9.23 -16.92 -6.64
C VAL A 134 8.84 -16.66 -5.19
N TYR A 135 9.00 -15.44 -4.69
CA TYR A 135 8.54 -15.05 -3.34
C TYR A 135 7.05 -15.34 -3.14
N ARG A 136 6.21 -14.92 -4.09
CA ARG A 136 4.77 -15.19 -4.10
C ARG A 136 4.48 -16.69 -4.04
N GLN A 137 5.16 -17.48 -4.85
CA GLN A 137 4.96 -18.95 -4.87
C GLN A 137 5.31 -19.59 -3.52
N MET A 138 6.36 -19.12 -2.84
CA MET A 138 6.79 -19.65 -1.54
C MET A 138 5.86 -19.25 -0.38
N TYR A 139 5.35 -18.01 -0.37
CA TYR A 139 4.62 -17.47 0.79
C TYR A 139 3.09 -17.44 0.64
N TYR A 140 2.57 -17.37 -0.58
CA TYR A 140 1.13 -17.21 -0.85
C TYR A 140 0.47 -18.45 -1.44
N GLU A 141 1.24 -19.49 -1.76
CA GLU A 141 0.80 -20.83 -2.20
C GLU A 141 -0.41 -20.77 -3.15
N GLY A 142 -0.18 -20.50 -4.44
CA GLY A 142 -1.22 -20.52 -5.48
C GLY A 142 -0.67 -20.08 -6.82
N THR A 143 -1.28 -20.52 -7.92
CA THR A 143 -0.88 -20.08 -9.27
C THR A 143 -1.80 -18.97 -9.80
N GLU A 144 -1.33 -18.19 -10.79
CA GLU A 144 -2.15 -17.17 -11.48
C GLU A 144 -3.41 -17.77 -12.12
N SER A 145 -3.40 -19.08 -12.40
CA SER A 145 -4.45 -19.82 -13.12
C SER A 145 -5.38 -20.63 -12.20
N GLU A 146 -5.11 -20.72 -10.90
CA GLU A 146 -5.90 -21.53 -9.95
C GLU A 146 -7.15 -20.79 -9.45
N SER A 147 -7.90 -20.19 -10.37
CA SER A 147 -9.27 -19.75 -10.11
C SER A 147 -10.27 -20.93 -10.03
N GLY A 148 -9.77 -22.18 -10.07
CA GLY A 148 -10.57 -23.39 -10.29
C GLY A 148 -10.45 -24.43 -9.17
N ASN A 149 -11.47 -24.48 -8.32
CA ASN A 149 -12.02 -25.67 -7.64
C ASN A 149 -11.12 -26.54 -6.73
N GLN A 150 -9.83 -26.22 -6.54
CA GLN A 150 -8.88 -27.05 -5.80
C GLN A 150 -8.29 -26.37 -4.56
N GLY A 151 -9.10 -25.63 -3.78
CA GLY A 151 -8.76 -25.19 -2.42
C GLY A 151 -7.63 -24.15 -2.26
N GLY A 152 -6.71 -24.03 -3.22
CA GLY A 152 -5.71 -22.98 -3.32
C GLY A 152 -6.30 -21.76 -4.02
N GLY A 153 -6.31 -20.61 -3.34
CA GLY A 153 -6.79 -19.36 -3.94
C GLY A 153 -5.83 -18.82 -5.02
N ALA A 154 -6.33 -17.95 -5.90
CA ALA A 154 -5.48 -17.29 -6.90
C ALA A 154 -4.53 -16.29 -6.21
N ALA A 155 -3.25 -16.37 -6.54
CA ALA A 155 -2.22 -15.46 -6.06
C ALA A 155 -1.57 -14.75 -7.24
N ILE A 156 -1.46 -13.42 -7.20
CA ILE A 156 -0.89 -12.60 -8.28
C ILE A 156 0.16 -11.68 -7.67
N GLY A 157 1.28 -11.49 -8.37
CA GLY A 157 2.34 -10.57 -7.98
C GLY A 157 2.72 -9.67 -9.16
N SER A 158 3.02 -8.41 -8.90
CA SER A 158 3.48 -7.47 -9.93
C SER A 158 4.40 -6.43 -9.31
N VAL A 159 5.47 -6.09 -10.02
CA VAL A 159 6.43 -5.06 -9.59
C VAL A 159 6.56 -4.01 -10.67
N TYR A 160 6.51 -2.74 -10.26
CA TYR A 160 6.73 -1.60 -11.16
C TYR A 160 7.82 -0.71 -10.62
N LEU A 161 8.80 -0.36 -11.46
CA LEU A 161 9.89 0.55 -11.12
C LEU A 161 9.82 1.81 -11.98
N TRP A 162 10.33 2.92 -11.44
CA TRP A 162 10.50 4.18 -12.17
C TRP A 162 11.78 4.89 -11.71
N ASP A 163 12.34 5.68 -12.62
CA ASP A 163 13.56 6.44 -12.38
C ASP A 163 13.29 7.66 -11.46
N LEU A 164 14.28 7.99 -10.64
CA LEU A 164 14.36 9.24 -9.89
C LEU A 164 15.64 9.97 -10.29
N ASP A 165 15.70 11.29 -10.05
CA ASP A 165 16.90 12.08 -10.32
C ASP A 165 18.15 11.50 -9.62
N GLU A 166 17.98 11.02 -8.39
CA GLU A 166 19.05 10.49 -7.55
C GLU A 166 18.85 9.02 -7.14
N GLY A 167 18.33 8.20 -8.05
CA GLY A 167 18.19 6.75 -7.83
C GLY A 167 17.00 6.18 -8.58
N PHE A 168 16.20 5.39 -7.89
CA PHE A 168 14.96 4.84 -8.44
C PHE A 168 13.97 4.50 -7.32
N ALA A 169 12.71 4.36 -7.69
CA ALA A 169 11.68 3.89 -6.78
C ALA A 169 10.86 2.80 -7.45
N GLY A 170 10.03 2.14 -6.64
CA GLY A 170 9.20 1.07 -7.13
C GLY A 170 8.09 0.70 -6.18
N VAL A 171 7.18 -0.11 -6.70
CA VAL A 171 6.12 -0.73 -5.92
C VAL A 171 6.11 -2.23 -6.18
N VAL A 172 6.06 -3.01 -5.11
CA VAL A 172 5.79 -4.46 -5.15
C VAL A 172 4.35 -4.67 -4.68
N LEU A 173 3.57 -5.34 -5.51
CA LEU A 173 2.18 -5.65 -5.28
C LEU A 173 2.03 -7.17 -5.18
N LEU A 174 1.35 -7.62 -4.12
CA LEU A 174 1.01 -9.02 -3.94
C LEU A 174 -0.46 -9.11 -3.57
N LYS A 175 -1.20 -9.97 -4.26
CA LYS A 175 -2.62 -10.19 -4.02
C LYS A 175 -2.90 -11.67 -3.89
N LYS A 176 -3.64 -12.04 -2.87
CA LYS A 176 -4.18 -13.39 -2.69
C LYS A 176 -5.65 -13.31 -2.39
N GLU A 177 -6.44 -14.00 -3.19
CA GLU A 177 -7.86 -14.17 -2.93
C GLU A 177 -8.15 -15.64 -2.73
N THR A 178 -8.85 -15.97 -1.65
CA THR A 178 -9.41 -17.29 -1.44
C THR A 178 -10.93 -17.19 -1.57
N GLY A 179 -11.46 -17.80 -2.63
CA GLY A 179 -12.88 -17.96 -2.85
C GLY A 179 -13.17 -19.40 -3.26
N GLY A 180 -13.57 -20.25 -2.31
CA GLY A 180 -13.85 -21.65 -2.62
C GLY A 180 -14.54 -22.41 -1.50
N LYS A 181 -15.35 -23.41 -1.87
CA LYS A 181 -16.09 -24.34 -1.01
C LYS A 181 -15.17 -25.31 -0.23
N GLY A 182 -14.10 -24.81 0.41
CA GLY A 182 -13.20 -25.58 1.27
C GLY A 182 -13.49 -25.33 2.75
N ARG A 183 -13.57 -26.41 3.55
CA ARG A 183 -13.71 -26.49 5.04
C ARG A 183 -14.64 -25.49 5.78
N GLY A 184 -15.52 -24.80 5.06
CA GLY A 184 -16.56 -23.93 5.59
C GLY A 184 -17.23 -23.24 4.40
N SER A 185 -18.37 -23.76 3.96
CA SER A 185 -19.10 -23.27 2.79
C SER A 185 -19.60 -21.84 3.05
N GLY A 186 -18.80 -20.82 2.71
CA GLY A 186 -19.19 -19.41 2.82
C GLY A 186 -18.09 -18.43 3.23
N SER A 187 -16.86 -18.88 3.47
CA SER A 187 -15.76 -17.98 3.84
C SER A 187 -15.06 -17.41 2.59
N LYS A 188 -14.90 -16.08 2.52
CA LYS A 188 -14.10 -15.37 1.53
C LYS A 188 -12.99 -14.62 2.25
N ALA A 189 -11.79 -14.63 1.68
CA ALA A 189 -10.68 -13.84 2.19
C ALA A 189 -9.92 -13.20 1.03
N ALA A 190 -9.50 -11.95 1.23
CA ALA A 190 -8.60 -11.24 0.34
C ALA A 190 -7.46 -10.64 1.18
N TRP A 191 -6.25 -10.82 0.67
CA TRP A 191 -5.03 -10.23 1.20
C TRP A 191 -4.38 -9.43 0.08
N ASP A 192 -4.18 -8.14 0.31
CA ASP A 192 -3.48 -7.25 -0.60
C ASP A 192 -2.26 -6.65 0.14
N SER A 193 -1.06 -6.83 -0.40
CA SER A 193 0.16 -6.16 0.06
C SER A 193 0.64 -5.16 -0.97
N VAL A 194 0.93 -3.94 -0.51
CA VAL A 194 1.47 -2.84 -1.29
C VAL A 194 2.76 -2.36 -0.63
N HIS A 195 3.89 -2.55 -1.30
CA HIS A 195 5.21 -2.17 -0.79
C HIS A 195 5.82 -1.12 -1.70
N VAL A 196 5.69 0.15 -1.33
CA VAL A 196 6.31 1.28 -2.05
C VAL A 196 7.68 1.52 -1.46
N PHE A 197 8.71 1.56 -2.29
CA PHE A 197 10.06 1.82 -1.86
C PHE A 197 10.77 2.86 -2.72
N GLU A 198 11.70 3.55 -2.09
CA GLU A 198 12.58 4.55 -2.68
C GLU A 198 14.02 4.17 -2.36
N VAL A 199 14.89 4.25 -3.37
CA VAL A 199 16.32 3.97 -3.24
C VAL A 199 17.10 5.20 -3.67
N ASP A 200 17.79 5.81 -2.72
CA ASP A 200 18.71 6.92 -2.96
C ASP A 200 20.14 6.37 -3.13
N GLU A 201 20.67 6.57 -4.34
CA GLU A 201 22.03 6.16 -4.73
C GLU A 201 23.08 7.25 -4.48
N ARG A 202 22.70 8.46 -4.04
CA ARG A 202 23.61 9.60 -3.82
C ARG A 202 24.68 9.28 -2.78
N SER A 203 24.31 8.57 -1.72
CA SER A 203 25.25 8.10 -0.68
C SER A 203 26.37 7.22 -1.26
N ALA A 204 26.10 6.51 -2.37
CA ALA A 204 27.08 5.70 -3.08
C ALA A 204 28.04 6.52 -3.96
N ARG A 205 27.64 7.73 -4.42
CA ARG A 205 28.43 8.57 -5.34
C ARG A 205 29.22 9.69 -4.65
N GLY A 206 28.75 10.19 -3.50
CA GLY A 206 29.25 11.44 -2.91
C GLY A 206 29.90 11.37 -1.52
N GLY A 207 29.86 10.24 -0.81
CA GLY A 207 30.42 10.15 0.54
C GLY A 207 31.82 9.54 0.61
N GLY A 208 32.47 9.68 1.77
CA GLY A 208 33.83 9.19 2.02
C GLY A 208 33.99 7.68 1.81
N ALA A 209 35.21 7.16 1.87
CA ALA A 209 35.53 5.75 1.58
C ALA A 209 34.65 4.71 2.33
N ALA A 210 34.04 5.08 3.46
CA ALA A 210 33.12 4.26 4.24
C ALA A 210 31.67 4.18 3.71
N SER A 211 31.19 5.16 2.91
CA SER A 211 29.84 5.14 2.30
C SER A 211 29.87 4.74 0.82
N ARG A 212 31.05 4.48 0.27
CA ARG A 212 31.21 4.08 -1.12
C ARG A 212 30.63 2.67 -1.30
N GLY A 213 29.43 2.60 -1.88
CA GLY A 213 28.71 1.34 -2.09
C GLY A 213 27.56 1.08 -1.12
N THR A 214 27.22 2.02 -0.24
CA THR A 214 25.95 1.98 0.51
C THR A 214 24.87 2.72 -0.27
N SER A 215 23.61 2.33 -0.13
CA SER A 215 22.46 3.07 -0.65
C SER A 215 21.40 3.18 0.44
N HIS A 216 20.66 4.28 0.44
CA HIS A 216 19.61 4.54 1.41
C HIS A 216 18.30 4.01 0.86
N TYR A 217 17.62 3.18 1.64
CA TYR A 217 16.37 2.56 1.26
C TYR A 217 15.28 3.03 2.21
N LYS A 218 14.17 3.46 1.64
CA LYS A 218 12.95 3.79 2.36
C LYS A 218 11.83 2.91 1.85
N LEU A 219 11.26 2.09 2.73
CA LEU A 219 10.18 1.16 2.41
C LEU A 219 8.94 1.54 3.21
N THR A 220 7.85 1.83 2.52
CA THR A 220 6.51 2.01 3.07
C THR A 220 5.66 0.83 2.62
N SER A 221 5.18 0.04 3.58
CA SER A 221 4.40 -1.16 3.32
C SER A 221 3.01 -1.05 3.92
N THR A 222 1.99 -1.28 3.11
CA THR A 222 0.59 -1.39 3.52
C THR A 222 0.11 -2.81 3.26
N VAL A 223 -0.54 -3.42 4.24
CA VAL A 223 -1.30 -4.66 4.06
C VAL A 223 -2.76 -4.39 4.33
N ILE A 224 -3.61 -4.81 3.41
CA ILE A 224 -5.06 -4.76 3.51
C ILE A 224 -5.56 -6.20 3.63
N LEU A 225 -6.31 -6.46 4.69
CA LEU A 225 -6.94 -7.75 4.94
C LEU A 225 -8.45 -7.59 4.91
N HIS A 226 -9.12 -8.47 4.18
CA HIS A 226 -10.57 -8.64 4.22
C HIS A 226 -10.90 -10.10 4.45
N LEU A 227 -11.62 -10.39 5.52
CA LEU A 227 -12.13 -11.70 5.89
C LEU A 227 -13.65 -11.60 6.03
N GLN A 228 -14.34 -12.51 5.38
CA GLN A 228 -15.78 -12.66 5.51
C GLN A 228 -16.08 -14.13 5.75
N SER A 229 -16.67 -14.45 6.89
CA SER A 229 -17.10 -15.80 7.23
C SER A 229 -18.61 -15.82 7.45
N GLY A 230 -19.33 -16.58 6.63
CA GLY A 230 -20.75 -16.86 6.86
C GLY A 230 -20.95 -17.90 7.96
N LEU A 231 -21.95 -17.72 8.81
CA LEU A 231 -22.36 -18.74 9.77
C LEU A 231 -23.12 -19.87 9.05
N GLU A 232 -22.73 -21.12 9.30
CA GLU A 232 -23.49 -22.28 8.81
C GLU A 232 -24.89 -22.29 9.43
N GLY A 233 -25.92 -22.29 8.57
CA GLY A 233 -27.33 -22.41 8.99
C GLY A 233 -28.13 -21.11 9.05
N SER A 234 -27.55 -19.94 8.75
CA SER A 234 -28.31 -18.68 8.69
C SER A 234 -28.81 -18.38 7.27
N SER A 235 -30.12 -18.23 7.12
CA SER A 235 -30.80 -17.84 5.87
C SER A 235 -30.88 -16.32 5.70
N THR A 236 -30.31 -15.54 6.62
CA THR A 236 -30.37 -14.08 6.60
C THR A 236 -29.10 -13.51 5.97
N SER A 237 -29.26 -12.81 4.85
CA SER A 237 -28.19 -12.04 4.19
C SER A 237 -27.70 -10.92 5.11
N GLY A 238 -26.67 -11.21 5.91
CA GLY A 238 -26.10 -10.31 6.90
C GLY A 238 -25.56 -11.01 8.15
N ASP A 239 -25.84 -12.30 8.33
CA ASP A 239 -25.36 -13.08 9.46
C ASP A 239 -24.00 -13.72 9.13
N GLY A 240 -22.93 -13.12 9.66
CA GLY A 240 -21.56 -13.51 9.38
C GLY A 240 -20.54 -12.58 10.02
N LEU A 241 -19.35 -13.10 10.31
CA LEU A 241 -18.24 -12.28 10.77
C LEU A 241 -17.57 -11.64 9.56
N GLN A 242 -17.65 -10.32 9.46
CA GLN A 242 -16.83 -9.55 8.53
C GLN A 242 -15.76 -8.82 9.31
N LEU A 243 -14.51 -9.04 8.92
CA LEU A 243 -13.35 -8.47 9.56
C LEU A 243 -12.45 -7.90 8.48
N ALA A 244 -12.31 -6.58 8.44
CA ALA A 244 -11.54 -5.89 7.41
C ALA A 244 -10.76 -4.72 7.99
N GLY A 245 -9.65 -4.37 7.33
CA GLY A 245 -8.90 -3.16 7.59
C GLY A 245 -7.50 -3.22 7.01
N SER A 246 -6.72 -2.20 7.32
CA SER A 246 -5.37 -2.03 6.79
C SER A 246 -4.36 -1.73 7.89
N MET A 247 -3.09 -2.03 7.62
CA MET A 247 -1.95 -1.66 8.45
C MET A 247 -0.85 -1.13 7.56
N THR A 248 -0.34 0.06 7.88
CA THR A 248 0.78 0.68 7.17
C THR A 248 1.96 0.85 8.11
N ARG A 249 3.16 0.51 7.63
CA ARG A 249 4.44 0.65 8.34
C ARG A 249 5.50 1.22 7.40
N GLN A 250 6.42 1.99 7.96
CA GLN A 250 7.56 2.54 7.24
C GLN A 250 8.86 2.09 7.93
N VAL A 251 9.88 1.78 7.13
CA VAL A 251 11.25 1.52 7.60
C VAL A 251 12.24 2.18 6.65
N GLU A 252 13.32 2.67 7.22
CA GLU A 252 14.45 3.23 6.47
C GLU A 252 15.72 2.50 6.90
N ALA A 253 16.62 2.23 5.94
CA ALA A 253 17.86 1.53 6.20
C ALA A 253 18.94 1.92 5.17
N ASP A 254 20.17 2.10 5.64
CA ASP A 254 21.35 2.20 4.78
C ASP A 254 21.96 0.81 4.63
N LEU A 255 21.92 0.26 3.40
CA LEU A 255 22.43 -1.08 3.12
C LEU A 255 23.58 -1.02 2.11
N ALA A 256 24.58 -1.87 2.33
CA ALA A 256 25.64 -2.08 1.34
C ALA A 256 25.07 -2.80 0.11
N VAL A 257 25.47 -2.35 -1.08
CA VAL A 257 25.03 -2.90 -2.35
C VAL A 257 26.13 -3.76 -2.93
N GLU A 258 25.93 -5.08 -2.85
CA GLU A 258 26.85 -6.05 -3.42
C GLU A 258 26.58 -6.25 -4.91
N SER A 259 27.62 -6.58 -5.69
CA SER A 259 27.43 -6.92 -7.10
C SER A 259 27.04 -8.39 -7.22
N ILE A 260 25.80 -8.66 -7.62
CA ILE A 260 25.22 -10.00 -7.66
C ILE A 260 24.66 -10.30 -9.05
N GLY A 261 24.93 -11.50 -9.55
CA GLY A 261 24.34 -12.00 -10.78
C GLY A 261 24.79 -11.24 -12.04
N GLN A 262 23.99 -11.33 -13.10
CA GLN A 262 24.28 -10.67 -14.38
C GLN A 262 24.06 -9.16 -14.34
N LEU A 263 23.20 -8.69 -13.44
CA LEU A 263 22.86 -7.28 -13.22
C LEU A 263 23.87 -6.53 -12.34
N GLN A 264 24.93 -7.19 -11.87
CA GLN A 264 25.99 -6.58 -11.06
C GLN A 264 25.40 -5.83 -9.85
N LYS A 265 25.65 -4.52 -9.75
CA LYS A 265 25.15 -3.67 -8.66
C LYS A 265 23.61 -3.64 -8.61
N ASP A 266 22.94 -3.65 -9.77
CA ASP A 266 21.47 -3.60 -9.84
C ASP A 266 20.86 -4.87 -9.25
N GLY A 267 21.50 -6.03 -9.43
CA GLY A 267 21.09 -7.29 -8.78
C GLY A 267 21.19 -7.22 -7.25
N GLY A 268 22.19 -6.52 -6.72
CA GLY A 268 22.31 -6.25 -5.29
C GLY A 268 21.15 -5.44 -4.72
N HIS A 269 20.67 -4.45 -5.48
CA HIS A 269 19.50 -3.68 -5.08
C HIS A 269 18.24 -4.56 -5.00
N VAL A 270 18.02 -5.45 -5.98
CA VAL A 270 16.88 -6.41 -5.97
C VAL A 270 16.90 -7.27 -4.70
N VAL A 271 18.06 -7.79 -4.32
CA VAL A 271 18.21 -8.62 -3.11
C VAL A 271 17.92 -7.82 -1.84
N ASN A 272 18.46 -6.61 -1.73
CA ASN A 272 18.23 -5.75 -0.56
C ASN A 272 16.74 -5.38 -0.43
N ILE A 273 16.07 -5.03 -1.53
CA ILE A 273 14.63 -4.76 -1.56
C ILE A 273 13.84 -6.00 -1.14
N GLY A 274 14.17 -7.17 -1.69
CA GLY A 274 13.53 -8.45 -1.34
C GLY A 274 13.60 -8.74 0.16
N ARG A 275 14.79 -8.59 0.77
CA ARG A 275 14.99 -8.77 2.22
C ARG A 275 14.16 -7.79 3.05
N MET A 276 14.14 -6.52 2.67
CA MET A 276 13.36 -5.50 3.39
C MET A 276 11.85 -5.78 3.32
N VAL A 277 11.35 -6.19 2.15
CA VAL A 277 9.94 -6.55 1.96
C VAL A 277 9.59 -7.79 2.78
N GLU A 278 10.41 -8.83 2.72
CA GLU A 278 10.20 -10.08 3.46
C GLU A 278 10.15 -9.83 4.99
N ASP A 279 11.13 -9.10 5.52
CA ASP A 279 11.19 -8.76 6.95
C ASP A 279 9.98 -7.92 7.39
N MET A 280 9.57 -6.95 6.57
CA MET A 280 8.45 -6.06 6.88
C MET A 280 7.11 -6.81 6.81
N GLU A 281 6.89 -7.62 5.77
CA GLU A 281 5.68 -8.41 5.62
C GLU A 281 5.55 -9.46 6.74
N GLY A 282 6.66 -10.12 7.11
CA GLY A 282 6.69 -11.05 8.25
C GLY A 282 6.29 -10.39 9.57
N LYS A 283 6.81 -9.19 9.86
CA LYS A 283 6.43 -8.41 11.05
C LYS A 283 4.96 -7.99 11.02
N MET A 284 4.48 -7.48 9.89
CA MET A 284 3.08 -7.05 9.75
C MET A 284 2.11 -8.22 9.89
N ARG A 285 2.42 -9.39 9.32
CA ARG A 285 1.60 -10.61 9.45
C ARG A 285 1.41 -11.04 10.90
N ASN A 286 2.49 -11.03 11.69
CA ASN A 286 2.42 -11.34 13.12
C ASN A 286 1.55 -10.33 13.90
N LEU A 287 1.72 -9.03 13.61
CA LEU A 287 0.91 -7.98 14.24
C LEU A 287 -0.56 -8.06 13.85
N LEU A 288 -0.87 -8.38 12.60
CA LEU A 288 -2.24 -8.54 12.11
C LEU A 288 -2.93 -9.69 12.85
N GLN A 289 -2.25 -10.82 13.07
CA GLN A 289 -2.81 -11.94 13.83
C GLN A 289 -3.22 -11.54 15.26
N GLU A 290 -2.35 -10.79 15.96
CA GLU A 290 -2.60 -10.33 17.32
C GLU A 290 -3.75 -9.31 17.40
N VAL A 291 -3.78 -8.33 16.50
CA VAL A 291 -4.78 -7.26 16.52
C VAL A 291 -6.15 -7.76 16.06
N TYR A 292 -6.21 -8.51 14.97
CA TYR A 292 -7.47 -8.92 14.36
C TYR A 292 -8.19 -10.02 15.16
N PHE A 293 -7.48 -11.01 15.70
CA PHE A 293 -8.10 -12.11 16.42
C PHE A 293 -7.97 -12.00 17.94
N GLY A 294 -6.96 -11.30 18.46
CA GLY A 294 -6.81 -11.02 19.88
C GLY A 294 -7.75 -9.90 20.33
N LYS A 295 -7.45 -8.66 19.92
CA LYS A 295 -8.19 -7.48 20.41
C LYS A 295 -9.68 -7.50 20.05
N ALA A 296 -10.03 -7.93 18.84
CA ALA A 296 -11.44 -8.01 18.45
C ALA A 296 -12.21 -9.02 19.32
N LYS A 297 -11.60 -10.16 19.65
CA LYS A 297 -12.19 -11.17 20.53
C LYS A 297 -12.35 -10.64 21.95
N ASP A 298 -11.35 -9.93 22.47
CA ASP A 298 -11.40 -9.35 23.81
C ASP A 298 -12.53 -8.32 23.91
N VAL A 299 -12.65 -7.41 22.93
CA VAL A 299 -13.72 -6.40 22.91
C VAL A 299 -15.10 -7.04 22.82
N VAL A 300 -15.29 -8.07 21.97
CA VAL A 300 -16.57 -8.79 21.90
C VAL A 300 -16.86 -9.56 23.19
N GLY A 301 -15.84 -10.16 23.80
CA GLY A 301 -15.93 -10.85 25.08
C GLY A 301 -16.35 -9.93 26.24
N ASP A 302 -15.85 -8.70 26.25
CA ASP A 302 -16.21 -7.67 27.23
C ASP A 302 -17.64 -7.17 27.05
N LEU A 303 -18.10 -7.03 25.80
CA LEU A 303 -19.47 -6.57 25.49
C LEU A 303 -20.53 -7.62 25.85
N ARG A 304 -20.19 -8.92 25.79
CA ARG A 304 -21.10 -10.01 26.13
C ARG A 304 -20.36 -11.14 26.85
N SER A 305 -20.28 -11.05 28.18
CA SER A 305 -19.69 -12.13 28.97
C SER A 305 -20.64 -13.34 29.03
N VAL A 306 -20.19 -14.49 28.53
CA VAL A 306 -20.91 -15.77 28.67
C VAL A 306 -20.83 -16.26 30.13
N ALA A 307 -19.76 -15.90 30.83
CA ALA A 307 -19.65 -16.13 32.27
C ALA A 307 -20.57 -15.17 33.04
N PRO A 308 -21.23 -15.63 34.11
CA PRO A 308 -22.03 -14.75 34.95
C PRO A 308 -21.14 -13.63 35.51
N LEU A 309 -21.58 -12.38 35.37
CA LEU A 309 -20.88 -11.17 35.83
C LEU A 309 -20.46 -11.22 37.31
N THR A 310 -21.11 -12.09 38.10
CA THR A 310 -20.76 -12.36 39.50
C THR A 310 -19.40 -13.04 39.66
N GLY A 311 -19.02 -13.95 38.75
CA GLY A 311 -17.71 -14.61 38.76
C GLY A 311 -16.58 -13.63 38.41
N VAL A 312 -16.80 -12.81 37.37
CA VAL A 312 -15.83 -11.78 36.93
C VAL A 312 -15.64 -10.71 38.01
N ARG A 313 -16.72 -10.27 38.68
CA ARG A 313 -16.62 -9.35 39.82
C ARG A 313 -15.83 -9.95 40.99
N ARG A 314 -16.08 -11.22 41.31
CA ARG A 314 -15.40 -11.92 42.42
C ARG A 314 -13.92 -12.12 42.13
N GLU A 315 -13.55 -12.41 40.88
CA GLU A 315 -12.16 -12.55 40.47
C GLU A 315 -11.42 -11.22 40.49
N ARG A 316 -12.08 -10.12 40.10
CA ARG A 316 -11.53 -8.76 40.18
C ARG A 316 -11.34 -8.30 41.63
N GLU A 317 -12.28 -8.64 42.52
CA GLU A 317 -12.14 -8.41 43.97
C GLU A 317 -11.00 -9.24 44.57
N MET A 318 -10.84 -10.49 44.14
CA MET A 318 -9.76 -11.38 44.58
C MET A 318 -8.39 -10.89 44.09
N GLN A 319 -8.28 -10.44 42.83
CA GLN A 319 -7.06 -9.81 42.31
C GLN A 319 -6.71 -8.52 43.05
N SER A 320 -7.71 -7.69 43.37
CA SER A 320 -7.54 -6.49 44.20
C SER A 320 -7.01 -6.83 45.60
N GLN A 321 -7.57 -7.87 46.25
CA GLN A 321 -7.09 -8.32 47.56
C GLN A 321 -5.68 -8.87 47.51
N VAL A 322 -5.31 -9.61 46.45
CA VAL A 322 -3.94 -10.12 46.28
C VAL A 322 -2.95 -8.98 46.04
N MET A 323 -3.28 -7.99 45.21
CA MET A 323 -2.45 -6.79 45.02
C MET A 323 -2.28 -5.99 46.31
N ALA A 324 -3.36 -5.83 47.09
CA ALA A 324 -3.29 -5.19 48.40
C ALA A 324 -2.45 -5.99 49.41
N GLY A 325 -2.42 -7.31 49.29
CA GLY A 325 -1.61 -8.21 50.12
C GLY A 325 -0.13 -8.25 49.73
N MET A 326 0.22 -7.97 48.47
CA MET A 326 1.60 -7.89 47.99
C MET A 326 2.28 -6.53 48.26
N GLY A 327 1.49 -5.52 48.65
CA GLY A 327 1.98 -4.18 49.02
C GLY A 327 2.31 -4.02 50.52
N ARG A 328 2.40 -5.11 51.28
CA ARG A 328 2.80 -5.13 52.69
C ARG A 328 4.12 -5.87 52.88
#